data_AF-A0A2G8TFI4-F1
#
_entry.id   AF-A0A2G8TFI4-F1
#
_cell.length_a   1.000
_cell.length_b   1.000
_cell.length_c   1.000
_cell.angle_alpha   90.00
_cell.angle_beta   90.00
_cell.angle_gamma   90.00
#
_symmetry.space_group_name_H-M   'P 1'
#
loop_
_entity.id
_entity.type
_entity.pdbx_description
1 polymer ?
#
loop_
_entity_poly.entity_id
_entity_poly.type
_entity_poly.pdbx_seq_one_letter_code
_entity_poly.pdbx_strand_id
1 'polypeptide(L)'
;MSPAQYTHYIFRAAVLAGAALLTSCGAGGGDVALGERQAGQGVAVGEPNGAVPVTAEFVAQAQAAPCTEQRNRLFMIDKRMVYWDRAGNCGDSGYARTLYGATSQQILCSAADSIAGPRAFCNDETSRTLFNTIEANRHKADLGLGSGHLVEPIDLPPRT
;
A
#
# COMPACT_ATOMS: atom_id res chain seq x y z
N MET A 1 -15.34 -13.87 -39.79
CA MET A 1 -15.66 -15.30 -39.57
C MET A 1 -14.87 -15.77 -38.36
N SER A 2 -15.54 -15.93 -37.21
CA SER A 2 -15.00 -16.62 -36.02
C SER A 2 -14.99 -18.14 -36.26
N PRO A 3 -14.20 -18.89 -35.48
CA PRO A 3 -14.82 -19.51 -34.30
C PRO A 3 -13.96 -19.41 -33.02
N ALA A 4 -14.67 -19.23 -31.91
CA ALA A 4 -14.20 -19.39 -30.55
C ALA A 4 -14.03 -20.89 -30.23
N GLN A 5 -12.99 -21.24 -29.46
CA GLN A 5 -12.87 -22.54 -28.81
C GLN A 5 -12.80 -22.32 -27.30
N TYR A 6 -13.95 -22.54 -26.67
CA TYR A 6 -14.21 -22.55 -25.24
C TYR A 6 -13.83 -23.94 -24.72
N THR A 7 -12.77 -24.06 -23.93
CA THR A 7 -12.43 -25.33 -23.26
C THR A 7 -12.87 -25.26 -21.81
N HIS A 8 -13.90 -26.05 -21.50
CA HIS A 8 -14.47 -26.25 -20.17
C HIS A 8 -13.47 -26.99 -19.27
N TYR A 9 -13.01 -26.35 -18.19
CA TYR A 9 -12.37 -27.05 -17.08
C TYR A 9 -13.43 -27.53 -16.09
N ILE A 10 -13.52 -28.85 -15.98
CA ILE A 10 -14.46 -29.59 -15.15
C ILE A 10 -14.09 -29.39 -13.67
N PHE A 11 -15.01 -28.80 -12.90
CA PHE A 11 -15.00 -28.82 -11.44
C PHE A 11 -15.09 -30.28 -10.94
N ARG A 12 -14.08 -30.74 -10.21
CA ARG A 12 -14.21 -31.94 -9.36
C ARG A 12 -14.35 -31.52 -7.91
N ALA A 13 -15.59 -31.62 -7.43
CA ALA A 13 -15.92 -31.64 -6.02
C ALA A 13 -15.31 -32.88 -5.35
N ALA A 14 -14.67 -32.70 -4.20
CA ALA A 14 -14.38 -33.78 -3.27
C ALA A 14 -14.92 -33.36 -1.90
N VAL A 15 -16.09 -33.88 -1.58
CA VAL A 15 -16.68 -33.87 -0.23
C VAL A 15 -15.98 -34.98 0.55
N LEU A 16 -15.29 -34.63 1.64
CA LEU A 16 -14.92 -35.60 2.67
C LEU A 16 -15.60 -35.18 3.98
N ALA A 17 -16.62 -35.97 4.32
CA ALA A 17 -17.23 -36.02 5.62
C ALA A 17 -16.30 -36.73 6.62
N GLY A 18 -16.17 -36.18 7.82
CA GLY A 18 -15.49 -36.81 8.95
C GLY A 18 -16.13 -36.32 10.25
N ALA A 19 -16.83 -37.22 10.93
CA ALA A 19 -17.68 -36.95 12.08
C ALA A 19 -16.92 -36.99 13.42
N ALA A 20 -17.37 -36.12 14.33
CA ALA A 20 -17.58 -36.24 15.78
C ALA A 20 -16.44 -36.70 16.72
N LEU A 21 -16.14 -35.86 17.72
CA LEU A 21 -16.05 -36.26 19.13
C LEU A 21 -16.64 -35.17 20.04
N LEU A 22 -17.55 -35.60 20.93
CA LEU A 22 -18.19 -34.85 22.01
C LEU A 22 -17.29 -34.92 23.26
N THR A 23 -17.04 -33.79 23.94
CA THR A 23 -16.65 -33.80 25.37
C THR A 23 -17.15 -32.55 26.12
N SER A 24 -18.14 -32.81 26.98
CA SER A 24 -18.37 -32.32 28.35
C SER A 24 -18.17 -30.85 28.76
N CYS A 25 -19.29 -30.27 29.21
CA CYS A 25 -19.53 -29.67 30.53
C CYS A 25 -18.33 -29.20 31.36
N GLY A 26 -18.30 -27.90 31.67
CA GLY A 26 -17.38 -27.31 32.64
C GLY A 26 -17.74 -25.87 32.96
N ALA A 27 -18.88 -25.66 33.62
CA ALA A 27 -19.16 -24.42 34.33
C ALA A 27 -18.43 -24.45 35.67
N GLY A 28 -17.56 -23.46 35.92
CA GLY A 28 -16.85 -23.30 37.18
C GLY A 28 -16.36 -21.87 37.32
N GLY A 29 -17.09 -21.07 38.09
CA GLY A 29 -16.66 -19.75 38.53
C GLY A 29 -15.59 -19.84 39.63
N GLY A 30 -14.75 -18.82 39.69
CA GLY A 30 -13.74 -18.66 40.73
C GLY A 30 -12.96 -17.38 40.50
N ASP A 31 -13.40 -16.30 41.15
CA ASP A 31 -12.62 -15.08 41.31
C ASP A 31 -11.32 -15.39 42.06
N VAL A 32 -10.19 -15.12 41.41
CA VAL A 32 -8.90 -14.90 42.07
C VAL A 32 -8.30 -13.63 41.49
N ALA A 33 -8.41 -12.57 42.28
CA ALA A 33 -7.60 -11.38 42.13
C ALA A 33 -6.14 -11.73 42.41
N LEU A 34 -5.26 -11.45 41.46
CA LEU A 34 -3.88 -11.02 41.70
C LEU A 34 -3.36 -10.44 40.38
N GLY A 35 -3.07 -9.14 40.42
CA GLY A 35 -2.65 -8.39 39.26
C GLY A 35 -1.28 -8.85 38.76
N GLU A 36 -1.16 -8.95 37.45
CA GLU A 36 0.13 -8.84 36.78
C GLU A 36 -0.06 -8.15 35.44
N ARG A 37 0.83 -7.19 35.19
CA ARG A 37 0.80 -6.25 34.08
C ARG A 37 0.90 -7.00 32.75
N GLN A 38 -0.17 -7.03 31.97
CA GLN A 38 -0.05 -7.22 30.52
C GLN A 38 -0.79 -6.10 29.80
N ALA A 39 -0.01 -5.05 29.51
CA ALA A 39 -0.21 -4.20 28.36
C ALA A 39 -0.08 -5.06 27.09
N GLY A 40 -1.12 -5.83 26.80
CA GLY A 40 -1.35 -6.40 25.47
C GLY A 40 -2.19 -5.38 24.73
N GLN A 41 -1.55 -4.65 23.82
CA GLN A 41 -2.21 -3.73 22.91
C GLN A 41 -3.25 -4.52 22.10
N GLY A 42 -4.51 -4.42 22.53
CA GLY A 42 -5.64 -4.74 21.68
C GLY A 42 -5.62 -3.75 20.54
N VAL A 43 -5.18 -4.19 19.36
CA VAL A 43 -5.36 -3.44 18.11
C VAL A 43 -6.87 -3.36 17.89
N ALA A 44 -7.46 -2.25 18.31
CA ALA A 44 -8.79 -1.88 17.89
C ALA A 44 -8.74 -1.69 16.37
N VAL A 45 -9.37 -2.61 15.63
CA VAL A 45 -9.66 -2.44 14.21
C VAL A 45 -10.78 -1.41 14.12
N GLY A 46 -10.40 -0.13 14.11
CA GLY A 46 -11.26 0.99 13.76
C GLY A 46 -10.99 1.43 12.32
N GLU A 47 -12.06 1.71 11.57
CA GLU A 47 -12.04 2.07 10.14
C GLU A 47 -11.00 3.14 9.74
N PRO A 48 -10.40 3.08 8.53
CA PRO A 48 -9.37 4.02 8.11
C PRO A 48 -10.03 5.31 7.60
N ASN A 49 -10.40 6.21 8.51
CA ASN A 49 -10.71 7.59 8.16
C ASN A 49 -9.60 8.50 8.70
N GLY A 50 -8.67 8.88 7.84
CA GLY A 50 -7.71 9.96 8.10
C GLY A 50 -6.53 9.61 9.03
N ALA A 51 -6.17 8.34 9.16
CA ALA A 51 -4.97 7.94 9.88
C ALA A 51 -3.71 8.53 9.23
N VAL A 52 -2.74 8.93 10.06
CA VAL A 52 -1.41 9.34 9.60
C VAL A 52 -0.72 8.12 8.97
N PRO A 53 -0.13 8.23 7.76
CA PRO A 53 0.53 7.11 7.12
C PRO A 53 1.62 6.45 7.99
N VAL A 54 1.64 5.12 8.02
CA VAL A 54 2.66 4.36 8.76
C VAL A 54 3.91 4.26 7.90
N THR A 55 4.82 5.21 8.01
CA THR A 55 5.99 5.35 7.11
C THR A 55 6.81 4.07 6.93
N ALA A 56 6.91 3.21 7.95
CA ALA A 56 7.63 1.95 7.89
C ALA A 56 7.13 1.01 6.78
N GLU A 57 5.83 1.00 6.46
CA GLU A 57 5.28 0.15 5.39
C GLU A 57 5.78 0.61 4.02
N PHE A 58 5.81 1.92 3.79
CA PHE A 58 6.25 2.52 2.53
C PHE A 58 7.76 2.36 2.37
N VAL A 59 8.53 2.50 3.46
CA VAL A 59 9.98 2.25 3.45
C VAL A 59 10.25 0.80 3.07
N ALA A 60 9.57 -0.18 3.70
CA ALA A 60 9.73 -1.58 3.37
C ALA A 60 9.36 -1.87 1.91
N GLN A 61 8.25 -1.30 1.42
CA GLN A 61 7.83 -1.41 0.02
C GLN A 61 8.88 -0.82 -0.93
N ALA A 62 9.44 0.35 -0.60
CA ALA A 62 10.45 1.02 -1.40
C ALA A 62 11.79 0.25 -1.42
N GLN A 63 12.16 -0.38 -0.31
CA GLN A 63 13.37 -1.21 -0.23
C GLN A 63 13.26 -2.49 -1.04
N ALA A 64 12.09 -3.13 -1.02
CA ALA A 64 11.83 -4.37 -1.77
C ALA A 64 11.59 -4.13 -3.27
N ALA A 65 11.48 -2.88 -3.70
CA ALA A 65 11.11 -2.55 -5.08
C ALA A 65 12.28 -2.75 -6.07
N PRO A 66 12.04 -3.44 -7.20
CA PRO A 66 13.00 -3.47 -8.30
C PRO A 66 13.02 -2.13 -9.04
N CYS A 67 13.95 -1.97 -9.99
CA CYS A 67 13.96 -0.86 -10.96
C CYS A 67 14.05 0.52 -10.28
N THR A 68 14.99 0.63 -9.36
CA THR A 68 15.13 1.78 -8.45
C THR A 68 16.58 2.24 -8.35
N GLU A 69 17.42 1.82 -9.30
CA GLU A 69 18.86 2.08 -9.31
C GLU A 69 19.19 3.55 -9.61
N GLN A 70 18.27 4.26 -10.27
CA GLN A 70 18.43 5.69 -10.59
C GLN A 70 17.71 6.59 -9.59
N ARG A 71 16.54 6.16 -9.11
CA ARG A 71 15.72 6.94 -8.19
C ARG A 71 14.85 6.05 -7.32
N ASN A 72 14.81 6.38 -6.03
CA ASN A 72 13.89 5.79 -5.06
C ASN A 72 13.68 6.82 -3.96
N ARG A 73 12.59 7.59 -4.02
CA ARG A 73 12.34 8.70 -3.09
C ARG A 73 10.92 8.67 -2.57
N LEU A 74 10.77 8.78 -1.26
CA LEU A 74 9.49 8.88 -0.58
C LEU A 74 9.33 10.28 0.01
N PHE A 75 8.11 10.82 -0.08
CA PHE A 75 7.74 12.10 0.50
C PHE A 75 6.41 11.95 1.22
N MET A 76 6.36 12.33 2.49
CA MET A 76 5.12 12.51 3.23
C MET A 76 4.55 13.89 2.94
N ILE A 77 3.25 13.96 2.61
CA ILE A 77 2.55 15.21 2.29
C ILE A 77 1.42 15.38 3.30
N ASP A 78 1.44 16.51 4.00
CA ASP A 78 0.46 16.94 5.00
C ASP A 78 0.16 15.89 6.09
N LYS A 79 1.09 14.98 6.35
CA LYS A 79 0.93 13.82 7.26
C LYS A 79 -0.28 12.95 6.92
N ARG A 80 -0.70 12.92 5.66
CA ARG A 80 -1.92 12.22 5.20
C ARG A 80 -1.71 11.37 3.95
N MET A 81 -0.71 11.72 3.15
CA MET A 81 -0.42 11.06 1.89
C MET A 81 1.07 10.78 1.80
N VAL A 82 1.42 9.80 0.97
CA VAL A 82 2.81 9.49 0.63
C VAL A 82 2.95 9.51 -0.88
N TYR A 83 3.86 10.31 -1.40
CA TYR A 83 4.29 10.25 -2.80
C TYR A 83 5.57 9.44 -2.90
N TRP A 84 5.54 8.43 -3.77
CA TRP A 84 6.69 7.61 -4.09
C TRP A 84 7.09 7.78 -5.55
N ASP A 85 8.35 8.11 -5.78
CA ASP A 85 8.94 8.26 -7.09
C ASP A 85 10.13 7.32 -7.25
N ARG A 86 9.99 6.37 -8.17
CA ARG A 86 11.04 5.40 -8.52
C ARG A 86 11.35 5.40 -9.99
N ALA A 87 12.62 5.17 -10.31
CA ALA A 87 13.11 4.93 -11.65
C ALA A 87 14.37 4.08 -11.66
N GLY A 88 14.56 3.35 -12.75
CA GLY A 88 15.66 2.43 -12.96
C GLY A 88 15.85 2.10 -14.43
N ASN A 89 16.86 1.29 -14.73
CA ASN A 89 17.17 0.90 -16.11
C ASN A 89 16.48 -0.42 -16.50
N CYS A 90 15.16 -0.45 -16.34
CA CYS A 90 14.34 -1.62 -16.68
C CYS A 90 13.69 -1.46 -18.05
N GLY A 91 13.66 -2.56 -18.84
CA GLY A 91 13.14 -2.56 -20.21
C GLY A 91 11.65 -2.23 -20.29
N ASP A 92 10.87 -2.70 -19.32
CA ASP A 92 9.49 -2.29 -19.07
C ASP A 92 9.39 -1.65 -17.68
N SER A 93 8.52 -0.66 -17.52
CA SER A 93 8.34 0.06 -16.23
C SER A 93 9.61 0.74 -15.72
N GLY A 94 10.34 1.41 -16.62
CA GLY A 94 11.56 2.16 -16.27
C GLY A 94 11.34 3.27 -15.22
N TYR A 95 10.08 3.68 -14.99
CA TYR A 95 9.70 4.45 -13.82
C TYR A 95 8.29 4.11 -13.33
N ALA A 96 8.03 4.40 -12.06
CA ALA A 96 6.68 4.51 -11.52
C ALA A 96 6.62 5.63 -10.47
N ARG A 97 5.51 6.35 -10.47
CA ARG A 97 5.21 7.46 -9.57
C ARG A 97 3.84 7.22 -9.00
N THR A 98 3.69 7.22 -7.69
CA THR A 98 2.44 6.84 -7.05
C THR A 98 2.17 7.74 -5.85
N LEU A 99 0.97 8.30 -5.80
CA LEU A 99 0.43 9.00 -4.66
C LEU A 99 -0.49 8.06 -3.90
N TYR A 100 -0.14 7.79 -2.66
CA TYR A 100 -0.90 6.97 -1.73
C TYR A 100 -1.63 7.83 -0.71
N GLY A 101 -2.72 7.29 -0.16
CA GLY A 101 -3.39 7.85 1.01
C GLY A 101 -2.70 7.42 2.31
N ALA A 102 -3.50 7.02 3.29
CA ALA A 102 -3.01 6.65 4.62
C ALA A 102 -2.27 5.31 4.65
N THR A 103 -2.44 4.46 3.64
CA THR A 103 -1.84 3.12 3.58
C THR A 103 -1.23 2.84 2.21
N SER A 104 -0.26 1.93 2.14
CA SER A 104 0.38 1.53 0.87
C SER A 104 -0.56 0.84 -0.13
N GLN A 105 -1.72 0.36 0.33
CA GLN A 105 -2.76 -0.22 -0.53
C GLN A 105 -3.71 0.84 -1.09
N GLN A 106 -3.78 2.02 -0.47
CA GLN A 106 -4.65 3.11 -0.90
C GLN A 106 -4.00 3.96 -2.00
N ILE A 107 -3.96 3.46 -3.22
CA ILE A 107 -3.43 4.20 -4.37
C ILE A 107 -4.45 5.27 -4.79
N LEU A 108 -4.09 6.55 -4.68
CA LEU A 108 -4.92 7.69 -5.11
C LEU A 108 -4.70 8.00 -6.59
N CYS A 109 -3.43 8.16 -6.97
CA CYS A 109 -3.00 8.38 -8.34
C CYS A 109 -1.70 7.65 -8.64
N SER A 110 -1.48 7.28 -9.89
CA SER A 110 -0.23 6.68 -10.35
C SER A 110 0.09 7.09 -11.78
N ALA A 111 1.37 7.18 -12.08
CA ALA A 111 1.89 7.33 -13.43
C ALA A 111 3.09 6.40 -13.61
N ALA A 112 3.08 5.58 -14.64
CA ALA A 112 4.14 4.62 -14.91
C ALA A 112 4.47 4.55 -16.39
N ASP A 113 5.69 4.11 -16.68
CA ASP A 113 6.03 3.69 -18.03
C ASP A 113 5.36 2.35 -18.35
N SER A 114 4.87 2.21 -19.57
CA SER A 114 4.28 0.97 -20.05
C SER A 114 4.69 0.73 -21.49
N ILE A 115 4.58 -0.53 -21.95
CA ILE A 115 4.85 -0.90 -23.35
C ILE A 115 4.04 -0.03 -24.33
N ALA A 116 2.85 0.43 -23.92
CA ALA A 116 1.97 1.29 -24.72
C ALA A 116 2.21 2.79 -24.47
N GLY A 117 3.35 3.16 -23.90
CA GLY A 117 3.73 4.51 -23.52
C GLY A 117 3.33 4.91 -22.09
N PRO A 118 3.73 6.12 -21.65
CA PRO A 118 3.38 6.67 -20.35
C PRO A 118 1.86 6.67 -20.11
N ARG A 119 1.44 6.09 -18.99
CA ARG A 119 0.03 6.12 -18.55
C ARG A 119 -0.07 6.69 -17.16
N ALA A 120 -1.06 7.56 -16.96
CA ALA A 120 -1.44 8.08 -15.67
C ALA A 120 -2.90 7.72 -15.38
N PHE A 121 -3.18 7.35 -14.13
CA PHE A 121 -4.50 6.92 -13.67
C PHE A 121 -4.71 7.38 -12.22
N CYS A 122 -5.93 7.80 -11.90
CA CYS A 122 -6.33 8.16 -10.55
C CYS A 122 -7.59 7.38 -10.17
N ASN A 123 -7.55 6.70 -9.03
CA ASN A 123 -8.73 6.11 -8.40
C ASN A 123 -9.60 7.18 -7.73
N ASP A 124 -8.96 8.25 -7.26
CA ASP A 124 -9.60 9.39 -6.64
C ASP A 124 -9.34 10.66 -7.45
N GLU A 125 -10.39 11.14 -8.11
CA GLU A 125 -10.34 12.34 -8.95
C GLU A 125 -10.03 13.60 -8.15
N THR A 126 -10.34 13.64 -6.86
CA THR A 126 -10.05 14.81 -6.01
C THR A 126 -8.54 15.01 -5.81
N SER A 127 -7.76 13.94 -5.94
CA SER A 127 -6.30 13.95 -5.83
C SER A 127 -5.59 14.32 -7.15
N ARG A 128 -6.30 14.38 -8.28
CA ARG A 128 -5.70 14.57 -9.61
C ARG A 128 -4.92 15.88 -9.75
N THR A 129 -5.50 16.99 -9.31
CA THR A 129 -4.85 18.31 -9.43
C THR A 129 -3.56 18.36 -8.63
N LEU A 130 -3.57 17.85 -7.39
CA LEU A 130 -2.37 17.74 -6.55
C LEU A 130 -1.31 16.88 -7.24
N PHE A 131 -1.69 15.69 -7.73
CA PHE A 131 -0.78 14.78 -8.40
C PHE A 131 -0.14 15.41 -9.65
N ASN A 132 -0.91 16.09 -10.49
CA ASN A 132 -0.39 16.77 -11.68
C ASN A 132 0.63 17.87 -11.32
N THR A 133 0.39 18.62 -10.24
CA THR A 133 1.33 19.63 -9.73
C THR A 133 2.65 18.99 -9.31
N ILE A 134 2.58 17.89 -8.54
CA ILE A 134 3.76 17.11 -8.13
C ILE A 134 4.53 16.63 -9.35
N GLU A 135 3.85 16.04 -10.34
CA GLU A 135 4.48 15.47 -11.53
C GLU A 135 5.25 16.51 -12.36
N ALA A 136 4.70 17.73 -12.47
CA ALA A 136 5.34 18.86 -13.13
C ALA A 136 6.55 19.41 -12.36
N ASN A 137 6.58 19.24 -11.03
CA ASN A 137 7.56 19.86 -10.15
C ASN A 137 8.40 18.86 -9.32
N ARG A 138 8.38 17.57 -9.65
CA ARG A 138 9.02 16.46 -8.92
C ARG A 138 10.53 16.59 -8.65
N HIS A 139 11.20 17.52 -9.32
CA HIS A 139 12.61 17.83 -9.14
C HIS A 139 12.85 18.82 -7.98
N LYS A 140 11.79 19.47 -7.48
CA LYS A 140 11.84 20.41 -6.34
C LYS A 140 11.65 19.66 -5.02
N ALA A 141 12.24 20.19 -3.96
CA ALA A 141 12.17 19.60 -2.62
C ALA A 141 10.74 19.58 -2.05
N ASP A 142 9.94 20.61 -2.35
CA ASP A 142 8.55 20.75 -1.94
C ASP A 142 7.54 20.18 -2.95
N LEU A 143 8.03 19.50 -3.99
CA LEU A 143 7.23 19.00 -5.12
C LEU A 143 6.40 20.09 -5.81
N GLY A 144 6.77 21.37 -5.66
CA GLY A 144 6.03 22.52 -6.20
C GLY A 144 4.69 22.81 -5.53
N LEU A 145 4.45 22.26 -4.34
CA LEU A 145 3.22 22.46 -3.58
C LEU A 145 3.20 23.79 -2.80
N GLY A 146 4.36 24.42 -2.61
CA GLY A 146 4.48 25.70 -1.91
C GLY A 146 4.13 25.63 -0.43
N SER A 147 4.01 26.78 0.22
CA SER A 147 3.82 26.89 1.68
C SER A 147 2.45 26.45 2.19
N GLY A 148 1.51 26.09 1.31
CA GLY A 148 0.20 25.56 1.68
C GLY A 148 0.25 24.08 2.07
N HIS A 149 1.35 23.40 1.77
CA HIS A 149 1.55 21.99 2.05
C HIS A 149 2.83 21.76 2.85
N LEU A 150 2.79 20.80 3.77
CA LEU A 150 3.98 20.29 4.43
C LEU A 150 4.49 19.08 3.66
N VAL A 151 5.70 19.17 3.11
CA VAL A 151 6.35 18.09 2.39
C VAL A 151 7.61 17.67 3.12
N GLU A 152 7.65 16.43 3.57
CA GLU A 152 8.75 15.87 4.36
C GLU A 152 9.35 14.67 3.61
N PRO A 153 10.62 14.70 3.20
CA PRO A 153 11.26 13.52 2.65
C PRO A 153 11.31 12.41 3.72
N ILE A 154 11.06 11.17 3.31
CA ILE A 154 11.22 9.99 4.16
C ILE A 154 12.54 9.32 3.80
N ASP A 155 13.44 9.23 4.78
CA ASP A 155 14.75 8.60 4.59
C ASP A 155 14.61 7.10 4.31
N LEU A 156 15.25 6.65 3.24
CA LEU A 156 15.40 5.24 2.92
C LEU A 156 16.76 4.75 3.44
N PRO A 157 16.78 3.69 4.26
CA PRO A 157 18.04 3.08 4.65
C PRO A 157 18.84 2.58 3.43
N PRO A 158 20.18 2.56 3.49
CA PRO A 158 21.01 2.00 2.43
C PRO A 158 20.62 0.56 2.09
N ARG A 159 20.69 0.20 0.80
CA ARG A 159 20.54 -1.19 0.37
C ARG A 159 21.88 -1.92 0.54
N THR A 160 21.85 -2.99 1.32
CA THR A 160 22.97 -3.91 1.57
C THR A 160 23.07 -4.96 0.49
#